data_AF-A0A8D2J2Y2-F1
#
_entry.id   AF-A0A8D2J2Y2-F1
#
_cell.length_a   1.000
_cell.length_b   1.000
_cell.length_c   1.000
_cell.angle_alpha   90.00
_cell.angle_beta   90.00
_cell.angle_gamma   90.00
#
_symmetry.space_group_name_H-M   'P 1'
#
loop_
_entity.id
_entity.type
_entity.pdbx_description
1 polymer ?
#
loop_
_entity_poly.entity_id
_entity_poly.type
_entity_poly.pdbx_seq_one_letter_code
_entity_poly.pdbx_strand_id
1 'polypeptide(L)'
;MKNATFCPWHTRMLSGGRRSAWRVISSIEQKTDGNDKKMQLVKDYREKVESELKSICTTVLELLDKYLIANATNPESKVFYLKMKGDYFRYLAEVASGDDRKQTIENSQAAYQEAFDISKKEMQPTHPIRLGLALNFSVFYYEILNNPELACTLAKTAFDEAIAELDTLNEDSYKDSTLIMQLLRDNLTLWTSDSAGEECDAAEGAEN
;
A
#
# COMPACT_ATOMS: atom_id res chain seq x y z
N MET A 1 5.93 16.22 23.92
CA MET A 1 6.28 16.22 22.48
C MET A 1 5.29 15.32 21.77
N LYS A 2 4.39 15.90 20.96
CA LYS A 2 3.25 15.22 20.34
C LYS A 2 3.66 14.74 18.94
N ASN A 3 4.13 13.50 18.80
CA ASN A 3 4.64 12.94 17.53
C ASN A 3 3.89 11.67 17.09
N ALA A 4 2.55 11.67 17.14
CA ALA A 4 1.76 10.53 16.63
C ALA A 4 0.70 10.90 15.57
N THR A 5 0.46 12.19 15.30
CA THR A 5 -0.64 12.62 14.40
C THR A 5 -0.21 12.84 12.94
N PHE A 6 1.06 12.58 12.58
CA PHE A 6 1.61 12.98 11.28
C PHE A 6 1.40 11.96 10.14
N CYS A 7 1.00 10.72 10.43
CA CYS A 7 1.07 9.63 9.44
C CYS A 7 -0.19 9.39 8.57
N PRO A 8 -1.45 9.59 9.02
CA PRO A 8 -2.59 9.38 8.12
C PRO A 8 -2.69 10.43 6.99
N TRP A 9 -2.07 11.59 7.17
CA TRP A 9 -2.26 12.76 6.30
C TRP A 9 -1.18 12.93 5.22
N HIS A 10 0.09 12.63 5.51
CA HIS A 10 1.17 12.88 4.53
C HIS A 10 1.14 11.91 3.33
N THR A 11 0.83 10.63 3.58
CA THR A 11 0.67 9.61 2.54
C THR A 11 -0.58 9.84 1.67
N ARG A 12 -1.58 10.58 2.19
CA ARG A 12 -2.81 10.89 1.46
C ARG A 12 -2.75 12.21 0.69
N MET A 13 -1.94 13.19 1.14
CA MET A 13 -2.06 14.57 0.63
C MET A 13 -1.06 14.93 -0.49
N LEU A 14 0.19 14.44 -0.45
CA LEU A 14 1.20 14.79 -1.46
C LEU A 14 1.27 13.78 -2.62
N SER A 15 1.35 12.49 -2.32
CA SER A 15 1.30 11.42 -3.33
C SER A 15 -0.14 11.11 -3.77
N GLY A 16 -1.14 11.23 -2.88
CA GLY A 16 -2.53 10.95 -3.20
C GLY A 16 -3.12 11.90 -4.26
N GLY A 17 -2.79 13.19 -4.25
CA GLY A 17 -3.26 14.14 -5.26
C GLY A 17 -2.74 13.80 -6.67
N ARG A 18 -1.45 13.50 -6.79
CA ARG A 18 -0.82 13.15 -8.08
C ARG A 18 -1.20 11.75 -8.56
N ARG A 19 -1.38 10.78 -7.66
CA ARG A 19 -1.89 9.44 -7.99
C ARG A 19 -3.34 9.48 -8.48
N SER A 20 -4.21 10.26 -7.84
CA SER A 20 -5.58 10.47 -8.31
C SER A 20 -5.60 11.14 -9.68
N ALA A 21 -4.77 12.17 -9.89
CA ALA A 21 -4.63 12.79 -11.21
C ALA A 21 -4.17 11.78 -12.27
N TRP A 22 -3.14 10.98 -11.98
CA TRP A 22 -2.65 9.95 -12.90
C TRP A 22 -3.72 8.91 -13.26
N ARG A 23 -4.49 8.40 -12.28
CA ARG A 23 -5.59 7.46 -12.56
C ARG A 23 -6.68 8.06 -13.46
N VAL A 24 -7.04 9.33 -13.23
CA VAL A 24 -8.03 10.02 -14.06
C VAL A 24 -7.50 10.19 -15.49
N ILE A 25 -6.25 10.64 -15.65
CA ILE A 25 -5.62 10.83 -16.96
C ILE A 25 -5.50 9.50 -17.71
N SER A 26 -5.05 8.44 -17.03
CA SER A 26 -4.92 7.10 -17.61
C SER A 26 -6.29 6.54 -18.04
N SER A 27 -7.35 6.78 -17.27
CA SER A 27 -8.71 6.40 -17.66
C SER A 27 -9.23 7.20 -18.87
N ILE A 28 -8.87 8.49 -18.97
CA ILE A 28 -9.22 9.32 -20.12
C ILE A 28 -8.49 8.83 -21.38
N GLU A 29 -7.21 8.47 -21.27
CA GLU A 29 -6.42 7.91 -22.37
C GLU A 29 -7.07 6.64 -22.92
N GLN A 30 -7.47 5.71 -22.05
CA GLN A 30 -8.14 4.46 -22.45
C GLN A 30 -9.51 4.66 -23.12
N LYS A 31 -10.19 5.78 -22.86
CA LYS A 31 -11.53 6.09 -23.41
C LYS A 31 -11.49 6.98 -24.65
N THR A 32 -10.31 7.50 -25.02
CA THR A 32 -10.19 8.46 -26.13
C THR A 32 -9.89 7.73 -27.42
N ASP A 33 -10.92 7.30 -28.14
CA ASP A 33 -10.78 6.76 -29.50
C ASP A 33 -10.96 7.84 -30.58
N GLY A 34 -10.05 7.86 -31.58
CA GLY A 34 -10.29 8.51 -32.87
C GLY A 34 -9.83 9.98 -33.05
N ASN A 35 -9.05 10.58 -32.13
CA ASN A 35 -8.47 11.91 -32.36
C ASN A 35 -7.01 12.01 -31.92
N ASP A 36 -6.09 11.83 -32.88
CA ASP A 36 -4.63 11.77 -32.68
C ASP A 36 -4.05 12.96 -31.90
N LYS A 37 -4.59 14.17 -32.10
CA LYS A 37 -4.10 15.37 -31.39
C LYS A 37 -4.48 15.37 -29.91
N LYS A 38 -5.67 14.86 -29.58
CA LYS A 38 -6.10 14.72 -28.17
C LYS A 38 -5.36 13.58 -27.49
N MET A 39 -5.16 12.47 -28.20
CA MET A 39 -4.38 11.32 -27.74
C MET A 39 -2.96 11.75 -27.35
N GLN A 40 -2.28 12.51 -28.23
CA GLN A 40 -0.93 12.99 -27.96
C GLN A 40 -0.86 13.92 -26.75
N LEU A 41 -1.80 14.87 -26.61
CA LEU A 41 -1.84 15.79 -25.47
C LEU A 41 -2.04 15.06 -24.13
N VAL A 42 -2.92 14.04 -24.12
CA VAL A 42 -3.19 13.22 -22.93
C VAL A 42 -1.94 12.41 -22.56
N LYS A 43 -1.25 11.84 -23.55
CA LYS A 43 -0.01 11.09 -23.34
C LYS A 43 1.11 11.97 -22.78
N ASP A 44 1.33 13.15 -23.37
CA ASP A 44 2.36 14.09 -22.90
C ASP A 44 2.09 14.54 -21.45
N TYR A 45 0.81 14.76 -21.11
CA TYR A 45 0.42 15.14 -19.75
C TYR A 45 0.60 13.97 -18.77
N ARG A 46 0.30 12.74 -19.19
CA ARG A 46 0.54 11.52 -18.38
C ARG A 46 2.03 11.36 -18.08
N GLU A 47 2.88 11.42 -19.09
CA GLU A 47 4.34 11.28 -18.95
C GLU A 47 4.92 12.37 -18.03
N LYS A 48 4.40 13.60 -18.11
CA LYS A 48 4.80 14.67 -17.18
C LYS A 48 4.45 14.32 -15.74
N VAL A 49 3.23 13.88 -15.45
CA VAL A 49 2.80 13.49 -14.10
C VAL A 49 3.60 12.29 -13.59
N GLU A 50 3.89 11.31 -14.45
CA GLU A 50 4.74 10.16 -14.12
C GLU A 50 6.16 10.59 -13.75
N SER A 51 6.77 11.50 -14.50
CA SER A 51 8.12 12.01 -14.21
C SER A 51 8.19 12.73 -12.86
N GLU A 52 7.17 13.54 -12.56
CA GLU A 52 7.06 14.27 -11.30
C GLU A 52 6.84 13.32 -10.11
N LEU A 53 6.03 12.26 -10.30
CA LEU A 53 5.80 11.24 -9.28
C LEU A 53 7.07 10.42 -9.03
N LYS A 54 7.78 10.02 -10.10
CA LYS A 54 9.05 9.30 -10.01
C LYS A 54 10.09 10.12 -9.25
N SER A 55 10.25 11.39 -9.59
CA SER A 55 11.19 12.30 -8.91
C SER A 55 10.90 12.47 -7.42
N ILE A 56 9.63 12.66 -7.03
CA ILE A 56 9.25 12.73 -5.61
C ILE A 56 9.57 11.42 -4.89
N CYS A 57 9.15 10.29 -5.46
CA CYS A 57 9.35 9.00 -4.82
C CYS A 57 10.85 8.70 -4.65
N THR A 58 11.67 8.94 -5.66
CA THR A 58 13.14 8.77 -5.57
C THR A 58 13.73 9.68 -4.50
N THR A 59 13.33 10.95 -4.42
CA THR A 59 13.83 11.89 -3.41
C THR A 59 13.51 11.41 -1.99
N VAL A 60 12.28 10.92 -1.77
CA VAL A 60 11.88 10.41 -0.45
C VAL A 60 12.60 9.11 -0.11
N LEU A 61 12.75 8.20 -1.07
CA LEU A 61 13.49 6.94 -0.89
C LEU A 61 14.95 7.19 -0.53
N GLU A 62 15.61 8.15 -1.19
CA GLU A 62 16.98 8.52 -0.84
C GLU A 62 17.10 9.10 0.57
N LEU A 63 16.12 9.93 0.99
CA LEU A 63 16.10 10.49 2.32
C LEU A 63 15.84 9.42 3.40
N LEU A 64 14.97 8.45 3.10
CA LEU A 64 14.71 7.31 3.96
C LEU A 64 15.98 6.47 4.15
N ASP A 65 16.67 6.12 3.07
CA ASP A 65 17.85 5.25 3.13
C ASP A 65 19.08 5.93 3.73
N LYS A 66 19.38 7.17 3.31
CA LYS A 66 20.61 7.86 3.73
C LYS A 66 20.53 8.42 5.15
N TYR A 67 19.34 8.85 5.60
CA TYR A 67 19.19 9.59 6.85
C TYR A 67 18.25 8.94 7.85
N LEU A 68 17.05 8.53 7.46
CA LEU A 68 16.04 8.12 8.44
C LEU A 68 16.26 6.69 8.95
N ILE A 69 16.40 5.72 8.04
CA ILE A 69 16.60 4.30 8.39
C ILE A 69 17.97 4.10 9.04
N ALA A 70 19.02 4.74 8.50
CA ALA A 70 20.37 4.64 9.03
C ALA A 70 20.53 5.17 10.46
N ASN A 71 19.73 6.19 10.85
CA ASN A 71 19.79 6.79 12.18
C ASN A 71 18.66 6.30 13.12
N ALA A 72 17.78 5.41 12.66
CA ALA A 72 16.67 4.90 13.48
C ALA A 72 17.19 3.88 14.51
N THR A 73 17.28 4.31 15.77
CA THR A 73 17.65 3.45 16.89
C THR A 73 16.44 2.74 17.52
N ASN A 74 15.25 3.34 17.45
CA ASN A 74 14.01 2.75 17.96
C ASN A 74 13.41 1.79 16.91
N PRO A 75 13.06 0.54 17.28
CA PRO A 75 12.37 -0.39 16.39
C PRO A 75 11.06 0.17 15.82
N GLU A 76 10.30 0.98 16.58
CA GLU A 76 9.08 1.65 16.10
C GLU A 76 9.35 2.58 14.92
N SER A 77 10.36 3.44 15.07
CA SER A 77 10.76 4.37 14.00
C SER A 77 11.32 3.62 12.80
N LYS A 78 12.10 2.55 13.03
CA LYS A 78 12.68 1.75 11.95
C LYS A 78 11.59 1.06 11.12
N VAL A 79 10.63 0.40 11.75
CA VAL A 79 9.48 -0.22 11.06
C VAL A 79 8.66 0.83 10.33
N PHE A 80 8.45 2.00 10.94
CA PHE A 80 7.73 3.09 10.31
C PHE A 80 8.41 3.58 9.02
N TYR A 81 9.72 3.80 9.04
CA TYR A 81 10.47 4.23 7.86
C TYR A 81 10.57 3.13 6.80
N LEU A 82 10.73 1.87 7.18
CA LEU A 82 10.71 0.75 6.23
C LEU A 82 9.34 0.56 5.59
N LYS A 83 8.26 0.72 6.36
CA LYS A 83 6.89 0.75 5.83
C LYS A 83 6.73 1.87 4.80
N MET A 84 7.20 3.09 5.12
CA MET A 84 7.18 4.20 4.16
C MET A 84 7.98 3.87 2.90
N LYS A 85 9.16 3.25 3.04
CA LYS A 85 9.98 2.81 1.90
C LYS A 85 9.20 1.85 0.98
N GLY A 86 8.52 0.86 1.55
CA GLY A 86 7.63 -0.04 0.81
C GLY A 86 6.48 0.71 0.11
N ASP A 87 5.84 1.66 0.80
CA ASP A 87 4.76 2.47 0.21
C ASP A 87 5.22 3.29 -1.01
N TYR A 88 6.41 3.91 -0.95
CA TYR A 88 6.95 4.68 -2.08
C TYR A 88 7.41 3.81 -3.24
N PHE A 89 8.00 2.64 -2.99
CA PHE A 89 8.27 1.68 -4.06
C PHE A 89 6.98 1.18 -4.69
N ARG A 90 5.93 0.91 -3.91
CA ARG A 90 4.62 0.58 -4.46
C ARG A 90 4.08 1.67 -5.39
N TYR A 91 4.20 2.95 -5.02
CA TYR A 91 3.78 4.05 -5.91
C TYR A 91 4.60 4.12 -7.19
N LEU A 92 5.90 3.82 -7.12
CA LEU A 92 6.73 3.68 -8.32
C LEU A 92 6.29 2.49 -9.18
N ALA A 93 5.88 1.38 -8.59
CA ALA A 93 5.45 0.19 -9.32
C ALA A 93 4.13 0.40 -10.08
N GLU A 94 3.28 1.33 -9.63
CA GLU A 94 2.03 1.70 -10.31
C GLU A 94 2.29 2.45 -11.63
N VAL A 95 3.35 3.25 -11.69
CA VAL A 95 3.72 4.04 -12.89
C VAL A 95 4.81 3.39 -13.74
N ALA A 96 5.56 2.45 -13.18
CA ALA A 96 6.65 1.77 -13.88
C ALA A 96 6.13 0.74 -14.89
N SER A 97 6.88 0.55 -15.98
CA SER A 97 6.59 -0.40 -17.05
C SER A 97 7.77 -1.33 -17.30
N GLY A 98 7.51 -2.56 -17.76
CA GLY A 98 8.56 -3.52 -18.12
C GLY A 98 9.40 -4.01 -16.94
N ASP A 99 10.73 -4.08 -17.13
CA ASP A 99 11.67 -4.63 -16.14
C ASP A 99 11.84 -3.73 -14.90
N ASP A 100 11.72 -2.40 -15.07
CA ASP A 100 11.72 -1.44 -13.95
C ASP A 100 10.61 -1.75 -12.95
N ARG A 101 9.45 -2.23 -13.42
CA ARG A 101 8.32 -2.59 -12.56
C ARG A 101 8.66 -3.79 -11.68
N LYS A 102 9.26 -4.85 -12.25
CA LYS A 102 9.64 -6.05 -11.48
C LYS A 102 10.63 -5.70 -10.37
N GLN A 103 11.68 -4.96 -10.70
CA GLN A 103 12.68 -4.54 -9.71
C GLN A 103 12.06 -3.69 -8.59
N THR A 104 11.14 -2.80 -8.94
CA THR A 104 10.44 -1.94 -7.98
C THR A 104 9.53 -2.74 -7.06
N ILE A 105 8.85 -3.76 -7.59
CA ILE A 105 8.00 -4.69 -6.82
C ILE A 105 8.86 -5.48 -5.83
N GLU A 106 9.97 -6.05 -6.27
CA GLU A 106 10.90 -6.79 -5.41
C GLU A 106 11.44 -5.92 -4.28
N ASN A 107 11.83 -4.68 -4.58
CA ASN A 107 12.30 -3.70 -3.58
C ASN A 107 11.20 -3.34 -2.57
N SER A 108 9.95 -3.18 -3.05
CA SER A 108 8.79 -2.93 -2.20
C SER A 108 8.55 -4.11 -1.25
N GLN A 109 8.57 -5.32 -1.78
CA GLN A 109 8.35 -6.55 -1.01
C GLN A 109 9.44 -6.74 0.05
N ALA A 110 10.71 -6.53 -0.30
CA ALA A 110 11.82 -6.63 0.64
C ALA A 110 11.68 -5.63 1.80
N ALA A 111 11.31 -4.38 1.51
CA ALA A 111 11.12 -3.35 2.54
C ALA A 111 9.94 -3.69 3.47
N TYR A 112 8.82 -4.18 2.94
CA TYR A 112 7.69 -4.63 3.76
C TYR A 112 8.04 -5.85 4.60
N GLN A 113 8.75 -6.82 4.04
CA GLN A 113 9.14 -8.02 4.76
C GLN A 113 10.10 -7.70 5.91
N GLU A 114 11.11 -6.85 5.68
CA GLU A 114 12.01 -6.41 6.75
C GLU A 114 11.25 -5.67 7.86
N ALA A 115 10.33 -4.77 7.49
CA ALA A 115 9.46 -4.09 8.46
C ALA A 115 8.62 -5.09 9.26
N PHE A 116 8.09 -6.12 8.58
CA PHE A 116 7.20 -7.11 9.17
C PHE A 116 7.93 -8.00 10.18
N ASP A 117 9.13 -8.45 9.83
CA ASP A 117 9.97 -9.28 10.69
C ASP A 117 10.40 -8.54 11.96
N ILE A 118 10.73 -7.24 11.85
CA ILE A 118 11.05 -6.40 13.01
C ILE A 118 9.78 -6.18 13.85
N SER A 119 8.64 -5.88 13.22
CA SER A 119 7.38 -5.63 13.93
C SER A 119 6.89 -6.86 14.71
N LYS A 120 7.11 -8.07 14.19
CA LYS A 120 6.76 -9.32 14.87
C LYS A 120 7.59 -9.59 16.11
N LYS A 121 8.85 -9.15 16.13
CA LYS A 121 9.79 -9.39 17.23
C LYS A 121 9.68 -8.33 18.33
N GLU A 122 9.51 -7.07 17.92
CA GLU A 122 9.67 -5.92 18.81
C GLU A 122 8.35 -5.22 19.19
N MET A 123 7.21 -5.60 18.59
CA MET A 123 5.93 -4.91 18.80
C MET A 123 4.79 -5.88 19.12
N GLN A 124 3.86 -5.41 19.95
CA GLN A 124 2.61 -6.12 20.22
C GLN A 124 1.72 -6.17 18.97
N PRO A 125 0.95 -7.25 18.76
CA PRO A 125 -0.01 -7.37 17.66
C PRO A 125 -1.00 -6.21 17.55
N THR A 126 -1.39 -5.63 18.68
CA THR A 126 -2.31 -4.49 18.76
C THR A 126 -1.67 -3.14 18.43
N HIS A 127 -0.35 -3.08 18.21
CA HIS A 127 0.34 -1.82 17.99
C HIS A 127 -0.09 -1.17 16.64
N PRO A 128 -0.53 0.11 16.62
CA PRO A 128 -1.04 0.76 15.41
C PRO A 128 -0.09 0.72 14.21
N ILE A 129 1.23 0.84 14.43
CA ILE A 129 2.21 0.77 13.34
C ILE A 129 2.28 -0.65 12.75
N ARG A 130 2.20 -1.70 13.59
CA ARG A 130 2.22 -3.10 13.14
C ARG A 130 0.94 -3.44 12.37
N LEU A 131 -0.22 -3.00 12.87
CA LEU A 131 -1.50 -3.17 12.17
C LEU A 131 -1.52 -2.43 10.83
N GLY A 132 -1.06 -1.17 10.82
CA GLY A 132 -0.98 -0.37 9.60
C GLY A 132 0.01 -0.93 8.58
N LEU A 133 1.09 -1.59 9.04
CA LEU A 133 2.00 -2.32 8.18
C LEU A 133 1.32 -3.55 7.57
N ALA A 134 0.65 -4.37 8.38
CA ALA A 134 -0.07 -5.55 7.90
C ALA A 134 -1.15 -5.19 6.87
N LEU A 135 -1.90 -4.10 7.11
CA LEU A 135 -2.87 -3.55 6.17
C LEU A 135 -2.24 -3.16 4.83
N ASN A 136 -1.14 -2.41 4.85
CA ASN A 136 -0.50 -1.98 3.60
C ASN A 136 0.16 -3.16 2.86
N PHE A 137 0.68 -4.13 3.61
CA PHE A 137 1.32 -5.30 3.02
C PHE A 137 0.27 -6.26 2.42
N SER A 138 -0.91 -6.40 3.02
CA SER A 138 -2.00 -7.20 2.43
C SER A 138 -2.52 -6.57 1.14
N VAL A 139 -2.70 -5.25 1.11
CA VAL A 139 -3.06 -4.51 -0.12
C VAL A 139 -1.99 -4.69 -1.19
N PHE A 140 -0.70 -4.69 -0.82
CA PHE A 140 0.38 -4.96 -1.78
C PHE A 140 0.29 -6.37 -2.37
N TYR A 141 0.02 -7.40 -1.56
CA TYR A 141 -0.19 -8.76 -2.07
C TYR A 141 -1.38 -8.86 -3.02
N TYR A 142 -2.48 -8.15 -2.70
CA TYR A 142 -3.68 -8.15 -3.53
C TYR A 142 -3.49 -7.37 -4.83
N GLU A 143 -3.17 -6.07 -4.76
CA GLU A 143 -3.16 -5.17 -5.92
C GLU A 143 -1.91 -5.29 -6.80
N ILE A 144 -0.75 -5.65 -6.22
CA ILE A 144 0.53 -5.58 -6.93
C ILE A 144 1.03 -6.97 -7.33
N LEU A 145 0.98 -7.93 -6.41
CA LEU A 145 1.40 -9.31 -6.66
C LEU A 145 0.28 -10.21 -7.18
N ASN A 146 -0.96 -9.71 -7.23
CA ASN A 146 -2.15 -10.45 -7.69
C ASN A 146 -2.30 -11.80 -6.96
N ASN A 147 -2.02 -11.81 -5.65
CA ASN A 147 -2.11 -12.99 -4.80
C ASN A 147 -3.15 -12.75 -3.69
N PRO A 148 -4.44 -12.94 -3.99
CA PRO A 148 -5.54 -12.65 -3.06
C PRO A 148 -5.53 -13.60 -1.86
N GLU A 149 -5.14 -14.86 -2.02
CA GLU A 149 -5.06 -15.83 -0.93
C GLU A 149 -4.09 -15.38 0.17
N LEU A 150 -2.88 -14.96 -0.23
CA LEU A 150 -1.87 -14.50 0.70
C LEU A 150 -2.26 -13.16 1.35
N ALA A 151 -2.90 -12.26 0.59
CA ALA A 151 -3.42 -11.00 1.10
C ALA A 151 -4.48 -11.22 2.20
N CYS A 152 -5.46 -12.07 1.94
CA CYS A 152 -6.52 -12.42 2.88
C CYS A 152 -5.96 -13.14 4.11
N THR A 153 -5.01 -14.06 3.91
CA THR A 153 -4.36 -14.76 5.03
C THR A 153 -3.63 -13.77 5.93
N LEU A 154 -2.81 -12.87 5.37
CA LEU A 154 -2.06 -11.88 6.14
C LEU A 154 -3.00 -10.94 6.93
N ALA A 155 -4.03 -10.41 6.25
CA ALA A 155 -5.00 -9.50 6.86
C ALA A 155 -5.79 -10.18 7.98
N LYS A 156 -6.23 -11.44 7.76
CA LYS A 156 -6.98 -12.21 8.75
C LYS A 156 -6.12 -12.56 9.97
N THR A 157 -4.89 -13.04 9.75
CA THR A 157 -3.97 -13.32 10.87
C THR A 157 -3.69 -12.07 11.71
N ALA A 158 -3.42 -10.93 11.08
CA ALA A 158 -3.18 -9.69 11.81
C ALA A 158 -4.43 -9.22 12.60
N PHE A 159 -5.62 -9.41 12.04
CA PHE A 159 -6.89 -9.07 12.68
C PHE A 159 -7.17 -9.99 13.89
N ASP A 160 -7.03 -11.31 13.72
CA ASP A 160 -7.26 -12.30 14.77
C ASP A 160 -6.26 -12.16 15.93
N GLU A 161 -4.97 -11.93 15.63
CA GLU A 161 -3.94 -11.66 16.63
C GLU A 161 -4.25 -10.37 17.42
N ALA A 162 -4.73 -9.32 16.75
CA ALA A 162 -5.08 -8.07 17.41
C ALA A 162 -6.35 -8.18 18.27
N ILE A 163 -7.35 -8.96 17.85
CA ILE A 163 -8.53 -9.25 18.66
C ILE A 163 -8.15 -9.95 19.96
N ALA A 164 -7.26 -10.95 19.88
CA ALA A 164 -6.88 -11.76 21.03
C ALA A 164 -6.24 -10.93 22.16
N GLU A 165 -5.63 -9.80 21.84
CA GLU A 165 -4.94 -8.93 22.80
C GLU A 165 -5.59 -7.54 22.95
N LEU A 166 -6.78 -7.33 22.36
CA LEU A 166 -7.44 -6.03 22.32
C LEU A 166 -7.74 -5.48 23.73
N ASP A 167 -8.06 -6.37 24.68
CA ASP A 167 -8.38 -6.04 26.06
C ASP A 167 -7.18 -5.47 26.85
N THR A 168 -5.97 -5.56 26.31
CA THR A 168 -4.73 -5.06 26.94
C THR A 168 -4.38 -3.62 26.56
N LEU A 169 -5.11 -3.01 25.63
CA LEU A 169 -4.82 -1.68 25.10
C LEU A 169 -5.21 -0.55 26.07
N ASN A 170 -4.44 0.54 26.03
CA ASN A 170 -4.80 1.80 26.68
C ASN A 170 -5.79 2.61 25.82
N GLU A 171 -6.58 3.50 26.44
CA GLU A 171 -7.62 4.29 25.75
C GLU A 171 -7.09 5.12 24.55
N ASP A 172 -5.84 5.61 24.63
CA ASP A 172 -5.22 6.43 23.59
C ASP A 172 -4.90 5.61 22.33
N SER A 173 -4.38 4.40 22.48
CA SER A 173 -4.03 3.51 21.35
C SER A 173 -5.22 2.69 20.87
N TYR A 174 -6.25 2.52 21.70
CA TYR A 174 -7.45 1.76 21.37
C TYR A 174 -8.17 2.33 20.14
N LYS A 175 -8.35 3.66 20.07
CA LYS A 175 -9.03 4.31 18.95
C LYS A 175 -8.30 4.12 17.62
N ASP A 176 -6.98 4.29 17.62
CA ASP A 176 -6.17 4.14 16.41
C ASP A 176 -6.10 2.67 15.96
N SER A 177 -5.96 1.74 16.90
CA SER A 177 -5.88 0.30 16.61
C SER A 177 -7.21 -0.23 16.07
N THR A 178 -8.33 0.13 16.71
CA THR A 178 -9.68 -0.28 16.27
C THR A 178 -10.05 0.29 14.90
N LEU A 179 -9.64 1.53 14.59
CA LEU A 179 -9.83 2.10 13.26
C LEU A 179 -9.09 1.29 12.18
N ILE A 180 -7.84 0.89 12.44
CA ILE A 180 -7.07 0.10 11.48
C ILE A 180 -7.63 -1.33 11.36
N MET A 181 -8.06 -1.95 12.45
CA MET A 181 -8.73 -3.24 12.43
C MET A 181 -10.02 -3.21 11.62
N GLN A 182 -10.79 -2.12 11.70
CA GLN A 182 -11.97 -1.95 10.85
C GLN A 182 -11.59 -1.91 9.37
N LEU A 183 -10.53 -1.19 9.00
CA LEU A 183 -10.05 -1.17 7.61
C LEU A 183 -9.59 -2.55 7.12
N LEU A 184 -8.94 -3.34 7.98
CA LEU A 184 -8.58 -4.73 7.66
C LEU A 184 -9.82 -5.58 7.39
N ARG A 185 -10.86 -5.44 8.22
CA ARG A 185 -12.14 -6.14 8.06
C ARG A 185 -12.87 -5.71 6.78
N ASP A 186 -12.88 -4.42 6.48
CA ASP A 186 -13.52 -3.88 5.28
C ASP A 186 -12.84 -4.45 4.01
N ASN A 187 -11.50 -4.47 3.99
CA ASN A 187 -10.72 -5.08 2.90
C ASN A 187 -11.01 -6.58 2.76
N LEU A 188 -10.99 -7.34 3.87
CA LEU A 188 -11.33 -8.76 3.84
C LEU A 188 -12.73 -9.02 3.28
N THR A 189 -13.72 -8.21 3.68
CA THR A 189 -15.09 -8.32 3.18
C THR A 189 -15.13 -8.10 1.67
N LEU A 190 -14.48 -7.04 1.18
CA LEU A 190 -14.43 -6.71 -0.24
C LEU A 190 -13.73 -7.80 -1.07
N TRP A 191 -12.59 -8.32 -0.61
CA TRP A 191 -11.84 -9.34 -1.34
C TRP A 191 -12.54 -10.70 -1.35
N THR A 192 -13.21 -11.07 -0.24
CA THR A 192 -13.99 -12.31 -0.20
C THR A 192 -15.27 -12.24 -1.03
N SER A 193 -15.88 -11.06 -1.18
CA SER A 193 -17.02 -10.88 -2.08
C SER A 193 -16.62 -10.93 -3.56
N ASP A 194 -15.45 -10.38 -3.92
CA ASP A 194 -14.96 -10.43 -5.31
C ASP A 194 -14.60 -11.87 -5.72
N SER A 195 -13.96 -12.64 -4.84
CA SER A 195 -13.65 -14.06 -5.11
C SER A 195 -14.90 -14.94 -5.24
N ALA A 196 -15.98 -14.61 -4.52
CA ALA A 196 -17.25 -15.31 -4.65
C ALA A 196 -18.00 -14.96 -5.95
N GLY A 197 -17.72 -13.81 -6.57
CA GLY A 197 -18.27 -13.42 -7.87
C GLY A 197 -17.57 -14.12 -9.05
N GLU A 198 -16.25 -14.35 -8.96
CA GLU A 198 -15.49 -15.02 -10.01
C GLU A 198 -15.80 -16.53 -10.13
N GLU A 199 -16.17 -17.21 -9.05
CA GLU A 199 -16.64 -18.61 -9.10
C GLU A 199 -18.00 -18.77 -9.80
N CYS A 200 -18.82 -17.72 -9.86
CA CYS A 200 -20.12 -17.76 -10.55
C CYS A 200 -19.97 -17.60 -12.07
N ASP A 201 -19.06 -16.75 -12.54
CA ASP A 201 -18.86 -16.50 -13.98
C ASP A 201 -18.08 -17.64 -14.68
N ALA A 202 -17.28 -18.41 -13.95
CA ALA A 202 -16.59 -19.58 -14.50
C ALA A 202 -17.52 -20.78 -14.76
N ALA A 203 -18.69 -20.83 -14.12
CA ALA A 203 -19.65 -21.93 -14.26
C ALA A 203 -20.64 -21.74 -15.43
N GLU A 204 -20.90 -20.51 -15.88
CA GLU A 204 -21.83 -20.24 -17.00
C GLU A 204 -21.17 -20.29 -18.39
N GLY A 205 -19.83 -20.36 -18.47
CA GLY A 205 -19.09 -20.39 -19.75
C GLY A 205 -18.80 -21.78 -20.33
N ALA A 206 -19.22 -22.87 -19.68
CA ALA A 206 -18.89 -24.25 -20.07
C ALA A 206 -20.03 -25.04 -20.72
N GLU A 207 -21.21 -24.41 -20.91
CA GLU A 207 -22.32 -24.98 -21.69
C GLU A 207 -22.67 -24.06 -22.86
N ASN A 208 -21.98 -24.23 -23.99
CA ASN A 208 -22.51 -24.05 -25.35
C ASN A 208 -21.54 -24.59 -26.40
#